data_AF-A0A552JMT5-F1
#
_entry.id   AF-A0A552JMT5-F1
#
_cell.length_a   1.000
_cell.length_b   1.000
_cell.length_c   1.000
_cell.angle_alpha   90.00
_cell.angle_beta   90.00
_cell.angle_gamma   90.00
#
_symmetry.space_group_name_H-M   'P 1'
#
loop_
_entity.id
_entity.type
_entity.pdbx_description
1 polymer ?
#
loop_
_entity_poly.entity_id
_entity_poly.type
_entity_poly.pdbx_seq_one_letter_code
_entity_poly.pdbx_strand_id
1 'polypeptide(L)' 'MTLQEMIKSFEGLSGDEQDLLLEILRKYRAEAKEKEILANFKDLKNAIATGTAKRGTVEDLIADLNED' A
#
# COMPACT_ATOMS: atom_id res chain seq x y z
N MET A 1 -3.30 16.88 -13.99
CA MET A 1 -2.09 16.25 -14.57
C MET A 1 -2.42 14.79 -14.86
N THR A 2 -2.41 14.41 -16.12
CA THR A 2 -2.69 13.03 -16.57
C THR A 2 -1.41 12.19 -16.52
N LEU A 3 -1.55 10.86 -16.53
CA LEU A 3 -0.40 9.94 -16.60
C LEU A 3 0.49 10.22 -17.82
N GLN A 4 -0.11 10.55 -18.97
CA GLN A 4 0.64 10.88 -20.18
C GLN A 4 1.45 12.17 -20.04
N GLU A 5 0.93 13.19 -19.35
CA GLU A 5 1.68 14.41 -19.06
C GLU A 5 2.88 14.13 -18.14
N MET A 6 2.73 13.22 -17.16
CA MET A 6 3.84 12.83 -16.28
C MET A 6 4.95 12.12 -17.04
N ILE A 7 4.60 11.22 -17.97
CA ILE A 7 5.58 10.48 -18.78
C ILE A 7 6.37 11.46 -19.65
N LYS A 8 5.71 12.42 -20.29
CA LYS A 8 6.40 13.45 -21.09
C LYS A 8 7.33 14.32 -20.26
N SER A 9 6.94 14.67 -19.03
CA SER A 9 7.81 15.40 -18.10
C SER A 9 9.01 14.55 -17.67
N PHE A 10 8.83 13.25 -17.48
CA PHE A 10 9.91 12.31 -17.16
C PHE A 10 10.90 12.16 -18.32
N GLU A 11 10.42 12.01 -19.56
CA GLU A 11 11.24 11.90 -20.76
C GLU A 11 12.09 13.16 -21.02
N GLY A 12 11.65 14.32 -20.53
CA GLY A 12 12.38 15.59 -20.64
C GLY A 12 13.57 15.73 -19.67
N LEU A 13 13.71 14.83 -18.70
CA LEU A 13 14.83 14.80 -17.76
C LEU A 13 16.07 14.15 -18.39
N SER A 14 17.26 14.55 -17.93
CA SER A 14 18.50 13.84 -18.25
C SER A 14 18.51 12.43 -17.63
N GLY A 15 19.38 11.54 -18.13
CA GLY A 15 19.49 10.17 -17.60
C GLY A 15 19.71 10.12 -16.08
N ASP A 16 20.61 10.96 -15.56
CA ASP A 16 20.91 11.02 -14.12
C ASP A 16 19.71 11.52 -13.31
N GLU A 17 18.96 12.49 -13.83
CA GLU A 17 17.74 13.01 -13.19
C GLU A 17 16.60 11.98 -13.23
N GLN A 18 16.49 11.20 -14.32
CA GLN A 18 15.53 10.10 -14.42
C GLN A 18 15.84 9.03 -13.37
N ASP A 19 17.10 8.62 -13.25
CA ASP A 19 17.53 7.62 -12.27
C ASP A 19 17.28 8.09 -10.83
N LEU A 20 17.63 9.34 -10.52
CA LEU A 20 17.38 9.94 -9.21
C LEU A 20 15.87 9.99 -8.90
N LEU A 21 15.05 10.39 -9.86
CA LEU A 21 13.60 10.46 -9.68
C LEU A 21 12.98 9.07 -9.43
N LEU A 22 13.45 8.04 -10.14
CA LEU A 22 13.02 6.66 -9.92
C LEU A 22 13.39 6.17 -8.52
N GLU A 23 14.58 6.52 -8.01
CA GLU A 23 15.00 6.18 -6.66
C GLU A 23 14.08 6.84 -5.61
N ILE A 24 13.79 8.13 -5.77
CA ILE A 24 12.88 8.88 -4.88
C ILE A 24 11.48 8.27 -4.88
N LEU A 25 10.93 7.96 -6.05
CA LEU A 25 9.59 7.37 -6.17
C LEU A 25 9.51 5.99 -5.51
N ARG A 26 10.56 5.16 -5.64
CA ARG A 26 10.64 3.87 -4.94
C ARG A 26 10.61 4.06 -3.43
N LYS A 27 11.36 5.04 -2.91
CA LYS A 27 11.38 5.36 -1.48
C LYS A 27 9.99 5.79 -0.99
N TYR A 28 9.31 6.68 -1.73
CA TYR A 28 7.95 7.10 -1.38
C TYR A 28 6.96 5.94 -1.37
N ARG A 29 7.06 4.98 -2.30
CA ARG A 29 6.18 3.81 -2.28
C ARG A 29 6.45 2.90 -1.08
N ALA A 30 7.71 2.72 -0.70
CA ALA A 30 8.07 1.97 0.49
C ALA A 30 7.49 2.63 1.77
N GLU A 31 7.66 3.95 1.92
CA GLU A 31 7.10 4.71 3.05
C GLU A 31 5.57 4.67 3.08
N ALA A 32 4.91 4.76 1.91
CA ALA A 32 3.45 4.64 1.82
C ALA A 32 2.98 3.24 2.25
N LYS A 33 3.69 2.19 1.84
CA LYS A 33 3.39 0.80 2.25
C LYS A 33 3.57 0.61 3.76
N GLU A 34 4.60 1.19 4.36
CA GLU A 34 4.78 1.16 5.81
C GLU A 34 3.62 1.84 6.55
N LYS A 35 3.13 2.98 6.03
CA LYS A 35 1.95 3.66 6.57
C LYS A 35 0.67 2.82 6.43
N GLU A 36 0.48 2.17 5.29
CA GLU A 36 -0.64 1.23 5.06
C GLU A 36 -0.61 0.08 6.08
N ILE A 37 0.56 -0.54 6.30
CA ILE A 37 0.73 -1.62 7.28
C ILE A 37 0.44 -1.13 8.70
N LEU A 38 0.94 0.06 9.06
CA LEU A 38 0.72 0.64 10.38
C LEU A 38 -0.76 0.97 10.62
N ALA A 39 -1.46 1.50 9.60
CA ALA A 39 -2.88 1.77 9.66
C ALA A 39 -3.67 0.46 9.85
N ASN A 40 -3.39 -0.55 9.04
CA ASN A 40 -4.02 -1.87 9.17
C ASN A 40 -3.76 -2.50 10.55
N PHE A 41 -2.56 -2.34 11.10
CA PHE A 41 -2.24 -2.83 12.44
C PHE A 41 -3.03 -2.10 13.54
N LYS A 42 -3.21 -0.79 13.40
CA LYS A 42 -4.04 0.00 14.32
C LYS A 42 -5.50 -0.44 14.27
N ASP A 43 -6.03 -0.67 13.08
CA ASP A 43 -7.40 -1.13 12.88
C ASP A 43 -7.60 -2.54 13.44
N LEU A 44 -6.63 -3.44 13.22
CA LEU A 44 -6.63 -4.78 13.84
C LEU A 44 -6.59 -4.69 15.37
N LYS A 45 -5.74 -3.84 15.94
CA LYS A 45 -5.65 -3.64 17.39
C LYS A 45 -6.98 -3.11 17.97
N ASN A 46 -7.62 -2.18 17.27
CA ASN A 46 -8.93 -1.67 17.66
C ASN A 46 -10.00 -2.78 17.57
N ALA A 47 -10.04 -3.55 16.49
CA ALA A 47 -10.99 -4.64 16.31
C ALA A 47 -10.83 -5.74 17.39
N ILE A 48 -9.58 -6.02 17.81
CA ILE A 48 -9.32 -6.90 18.95
C ILE A 48 -9.88 -6.28 20.24
N ALA A 49 -9.65 -4.99 20.48
CA ALA A 49 -10.11 -4.30 21.68
C ALA A 49 -11.66 -4.20 21.75
N THR A 50 -12.32 -4.04 20.62
CA THR A 50 -13.79 -3.96 20.52
C THR A 50 -14.48 -5.32 20.35
N GLY A 51 -13.70 -6.42 20.32
CA GLY A 51 -14.24 -7.78 20.19
C GLY A 51 -14.82 -8.09 18.80
N THR A 52 -14.52 -7.28 17.79
CA THR A 52 -14.99 -7.46 16.41
C THR A 52 -13.96 -8.14 15.52
N ALA A 53 -12.76 -8.42 16.04
CA ALA A 53 -11.77 -9.25 15.35
C ALA A 53 -12.03 -10.74 15.61
N LYS A 54 -12.18 -11.52 14.54
CA LYS A 54 -12.18 -12.99 14.60
C LYS A 54 -10.73 -13.50 14.58
N ARG A 55 -10.42 -14.47 15.43
CA ARG A 55 -9.16 -15.23 15.38
C ARG A 55 -9.47 -16.61 14.84
N GLY A 56 -8.76 -17.04 13.81
CA GLY A 56 -8.97 -18.32 13.15
C GLY A 56 -7.85 -18.62 12.16
N THR A 57 -7.98 -19.75 11.48
CA THR A 57 -7.12 -20.18 10.38
C THR A 57 -7.50 -19.47 9.08
N VAL A 58 -6.68 -19.65 8.04
CA VAL A 58 -7.01 -19.12 6.70
C VAL A 58 -8.25 -19.82 6.14
N GLU A 59 -8.43 -21.10 6.45
CA GLU A 59 -9.60 -21.89 6.11
C GLU A 59 -10.88 -21.31 6.74
N ASP A 60 -10.83 -20.88 8.00
CA ASP A 60 -11.95 -20.22 8.68
C ASP A 60 -12.32 -18.89 8.00
N LEU A 61 -11.31 -18.13 7.54
CA LEU A 61 -11.54 -16.87 6.80
C LEU A 61 -12.16 -17.13 5.43
N ILE A 62 -11.69 -18.15 4.71
CA ILE A 62 -12.22 -18.53 3.40
C ILE A 62 -13.67 -19.02 3.53
N ALA A 63 -14.00 -19.76 4.58
CA ALA A 63 -15.37 -20.19 4.86
C ALA A 63 -16.29 -18.97 5.06
N ASP A 64 -15.90 -18.02 5.92
CA ASP A 64 -16.67 -16.80 6.18
C ASP A 64 -16.93 -15.98 4.90
N LEU A 65 -15.92 -15.86 4.02
CA LEU A 65 -16.02 -15.09 2.77
C LEU A 65 -16.88 -15.76 1.69
N ASN A 66 -17.13 -17.08 1.80
CA ASN A 66 -17.94 -17.86 0.88
C ASN A 66 -19.38 -18.10 1.39
N GLU A 67 -19.69 -17.64 2.61
CA GLU A 67 -21.04 -17.72 3.20
C GLU A 67 -21.94 -16.51 2.82
N ASP A 68 -21.44 -15.55 2.03
CA ASP A 68 -22.18 -14.41 1.45
C ASP A 68 -22.60 -14.63 -0.02
#